data_AF-A0AAW4WQZ7-F1
#
_entry.id   AF-A0AAW4WQZ7-F1
#
_cell.length_a   1.000
_cell.length_b   1.000
_cell.length_c   1.000
_cell.angle_alpha   90.00
_cell.angle_beta   90.00
_cell.angle_gamma   90.00
#
_symmetry.space_group_name_H-M   'P 1'
#
loop_
_entity.id
_entity.type
_entity.pdbx_description
1 polymer ?
#
loop_
_entity_poly.entity_id
_entity_poly.type
_entity_poly.pdbx_seq_one_letter_code
_entity_poly.pdbx_strand_id
1 'polypeptide(L)' 'AYNPSGSGAGVQTFLTGATAWAGSDKALADDEVEQSKSVCANGTAFDVPVYVSPIAVIFNLKGVSDAGKHINMDA' A
#
# COMPACT_ATOMS: atom_id res chain seq x y z
N ALA A 1 -2.85 16.57 6.02
CA ALA A 1 -1.80 16.18 5.05
C ALA A 1 -1.70 14.65 5.03
N TYR A 2 -1.18 14.06 3.95
CA TYR A 2 -0.93 12.62 3.89
C TYR A 2 0.31 12.24 4.72
N ASN A 3 0.23 11.13 5.47
CA ASN A 3 1.34 10.61 6.26
C ASN A 3 1.77 9.22 5.72
N PRO A 4 2.93 9.10 5.05
CA PRO A 4 3.35 7.87 4.36
C PRO A 4 4.03 6.87 5.31
N SER A 5 3.28 6.32 6.27
CA SER A 5 3.81 5.37 7.27
C SER A 5 3.78 3.89 6.84
N GLY A 6 3.26 3.61 5.64
CA GLY A 6 3.05 2.27 5.10
C GLY A 6 1.67 1.69 5.42
N SER A 7 1.24 0.73 4.60
CA SER A 7 -0.12 0.19 4.58
C SER A 7 -0.61 -0.32 5.94
N GLY A 8 0.19 -1.15 6.63
CA GLY A 8 -0.21 -1.70 7.94
C GLY A 8 -0.37 -0.62 9.01
N ALA A 9 0.56 0.34 9.09
CA ALA A 9 0.46 1.45 10.03
C ALA A 9 -0.73 2.37 9.71
N GLY A 10 -1.02 2.60 8.43
CA GLY A 10 -2.18 3.34 7.96
C GLY A 10 -3.49 2.71 8.40
N VAL A 11 -3.68 1.41 8.14
CA VAL A 11 -4.88 0.65 8.56
C VAL A 11 -5.05 0.70 10.08
N GLN A 12 -4.00 0.47 10.86
CA GLN A 12 -4.09 0.53 12.32
C GLN A 12 -4.47 1.93 12.83
N THR A 13 -3.91 2.99 12.23
CA THR A 13 -4.27 4.37 12.58
C THR A 13 -5.73 4.67 12.25
N PHE A 14 -6.27 4.12 11.15
CA PHE A 14 -7.69 4.22 10.82
C PHE A 14 -8.58 3.47 11.83
N LEU A 15 -8.24 2.23 12.18
CA LEU A 15 -9.01 1.39 13.11
C LEU A 15 -9.08 1.94 14.54
N THR A 16 -8.16 2.85 14.92
CA THR A 16 -8.24 3.59 16.19
C THR A 16 -9.11 4.86 16.14
N GLY A 17 -9.59 5.24 14.95
CA GLY A 17 -10.38 6.46 14.73
C GLY A 17 -9.53 7.74 14.68
N ALA A 18 -8.19 7.63 14.75
CA ALA A 18 -7.29 8.78 14.69
C ALA A 18 -7.26 9.43 13.30
N THR A 19 -7.71 8.72 12.26
CA THR A 19 -7.82 9.22 10.89
C THR A 19 -9.15 8.80 10.28
N ALA A 20 -9.68 9.63 9.38
CA ALA A 20 -10.96 9.36 8.71
C ALA A 20 -10.84 8.31 7.58
N TRP A 21 -9.63 8.12 7.04
CA TRP A 21 -9.34 7.18 5.96
C TRP A 21 -7.85 6.80 5.96
N ALA A 22 -7.53 5.67 5.34
CA ALA A 22 -6.16 5.22 5.11
C ALA A 22 -5.97 4.82 3.64
N GLY A 23 -4.77 5.04 3.11
CA GLY A 23 -4.34 4.45 1.84
C GLY A 23 -3.56 3.17 2.12
N SER A 24 -3.87 2.10 1.37
CA SER A 24 -3.26 0.78 1.57
C SER A 24 -3.16 0.02 0.26
N ASP A 25 -2.01 -0.60 0.01
CA ASP A 25 -1.83 -1.59 -1.07
C ASP A 25 -2.23 -3.01 -0.63
N LYS A 26 -2.64 -3.16 0.64
CA LYS A 26 -3.16 -4.39 1.24
C LYS A 26 -4.67 -4.24 1.46
N ALA A 27 -5.45 -5.20 0.97
CA ALA A 27 -6.87 -5.29 1.31
C ALA A 27 -7.06 -5.44 2.84
N LEU A 28 -8.15 -4.92 3.36
CA LEU A 28 -8.53 -5.18 4.75
C LEU A 28 -8.74 -6.68 4.96
N ALA A 29 -8.21 -7.20 6.06
CA ALA A 29 -8.55 -8.56 6.51
C ALA A 29 -9.96 -8.57 7.14
N ASP A 30 -10.62 -9.72 7.16
CA ASP A 30 -12.00 -9.84 7.66
C ASP A 30 -12.14 -9.35 9.11
N ASP A 31 -11.12 -9.55 9.94
CA ASP A 31 -11.10 -9.06 11.33
C ASP A 31 -10.91 -7.54 11.42
N GLU A 32 -10.14 -6.93 10.51
CA GLU A 32 -10.00 -5.48 10.39
C GLU A 32 -11.31 -4.83 9.92
N VAL A 33 -12.03 -5.48 8.99
CA VAL A 33 -13.38 -5.06 8.58
C VAL A 33 -14.33 -5.10 9.78
N GLU A 34 -14.30 -6.15 10.59
CA GLU A 34 -15.13 -6.23 11.79
C GLU A 34 -14.75 -5.16 12.83
N GLN A 35 -13.46 -4.96 13.09
CA GLN A 35 -12.96 -3.94 14.03
C GLN A 35 -13.40 -2.53 13.63
N SER A 36 -13.50 -2.25 12.33
CA SER A 36 -13.87 -0.93 11.81
C SER A 36 -15.27 -0.45 12.26
N LYS A 37 -16.17 -1.36 12.69
CA LYS A 37 -17.48 -1.00 13.26
C LYS A 37 -17.36 -0.02 14.43
N SER A 38 -16.25 -0.05 15.16
CA SER A 38 -16.00 0.84 16.29
C SER A 38 -15.72 2.29 15.89
N VAL A 39 -15.31 2.53 14.65
CA VAL A 39 -14.92 3.86 14.14
C VAL A 39 -15.82 4.36 13.00
N CYS A 40 -16.52 3.46 12.31
CA CYS A 40 -17.47 3.82 11.27
C CYS A 40 -18.80 4.29 11.88
N ALA A 41 -19.38 5.34 11.32
CA ALA A 41 -20.65 5.89 11.79
C ALA A 41 -21.80 4.88 11.72
N ASN A 42 -21.82 4.06 10.67
CA ASN A 42 -22.75 2.93 10.47
C ASN A 42 -22.04 1.85 9.65
N GLY A 43 -22.29 0.58 9.96
CA GLY A 43 -21.73 -0.55 9.21
C GLY A 43 -20.23 -0.73 9.43
N THR A 44 -19.52 -1.12 8.38
CA THR A 44 -18.08 -1.40 8.37
C THR A 44 -17.36 -0.52 7.36
N ALA A 45 -16.03 -0.46 7.46
CA ALA A 45 -15.17 0.02 6.41
C ALA A 45 -15.27 -0.86 5.16
N PHE A 46 -14.85 -0.29 4.04
CA PHE A 46 -14.79 -0.95 2.74
C PHE A 46 -13.59 -0.43 1.96
N ASP A 47 -13.06 -1.27 1.07
CA ASP A 47 -11.97 -0.91 0.18
C ASP A 47 -12.50 -0.35 -1.14
N VAL A 48 -11.84 0.72 -1.63
CA VAL A 48 -12.08 1.29 -2.96
C VAL A 48 -10.78 1.19 -3.75
N PRO A 49 -10.72 0.45 -4.87
CA PRO A 49 -9.55 0.46 -5.75
C PRO A 49 -9.31 1.88 -6.28
N VAL A 50 -8.15 2.46 -5.99
CA VAL A 50 -7.84 3.85 -6.37
C VAL A 50 -7.09 3.91 -7.69
N TYR A 51 -5.99 3.15 -7.83
CA TYR A 51 -5.20 3.07 -9.04
C TYR A 51 -4.46 1.73 -9.11
N VAL A 52 -4.04 1.35 -10.31
CA VAL A 52 -3.22 0.15 -10.54
C VAL A 52 -1.79 0.59 -10.75
N SER A 53 -0.84 -0.06 -10.06
CA SER A 53 0.59 0.18 -10.21
C SER A 53 1.38 -1.12 -10.40
N PRO A 54 2.42 -1.12 -11.24
CA PRO A 54 3.34 -2.25 -11.35
C PRO A 54 4.31 -2.29 -10.15
N ILE A 55 4.71 -3.49 -9.74
CA ILE A 55 5.82 -3.69 -8.80
C ILE A 55 7.12 -3.76 -9.60
N ALA A 56 7.95 -2.71 -9.47
CA ALA A 56 9.24 -2.67 -10.15
C ALA A 56 10.27 -3.52 -9.41
N VAL A 57 11.02 -4.35 -10.15
CA VAL A 57 12.22 -5.01 -9.65
C VAL A 57 13.42 -4.17 -10.08
N ILE A 58 14.03 -3.48 -9.11
CA ILE A 58 15.11 -2.50 -9.37
C ILE A 58 16.43 -3.05 -8.85
N PHE A 59 17.48 -2.96 -9.66
CA PHE A 59 18.83 -3.38 -9.32
C PHE A 59 19.81 -2.22 -9.42
N ASN A 60 20.74 -2.14 -8.46
CA ASN A 60 21.90 -1.25 -8.56
C ASN A 60 23.12 -2.07 -9.03
N LEU A 61 23.29 -2.16 -10.35
CA LEU A 61 24.36 -2.95 -10.97
C LEU A 61 25.63 -2.12 -11.13
N LYS A 62 26.66 -2.45 -10.34
CA LYS A 62 27.99 -1.84 -10.52
C LYS A 62 28.56 -2.25 -11.88
N GLY A 63 29.05 -1.27 -12.64
CA GLY A 63 29.71 -1.49 -13.93
C GLY A 63 28.79 -1.43 -15.15
N VAL A 64 27.48 -1.36 -14.98
CA VAL A 64 26.51 -1.05 -16.05
C VAL A 64 26.24 0.47 -16.02
N SER A 65 27.13 1.24 -16.64
CA SER A 65 27.13 2.71 -16.56
C SER A 65 27.11 3.43 -17.92
N ASP A 66 27.28 2.69 -19.03
CA ASP A 66 27.65 3.28 -20.32
C ASP A 66 26.84 2.71 -21.50
N ALA A 67 26.79 3.45 -22.60
CA ALA A 67 26.21 3.00 -23.86
C ALA A 67 26.92 1.72 -24.37
N GLY A 68 26.15 0.66 -24.63
CA GLY A 68 26.64 -0.63 -25.14
C GLY A 68 26.72 -1.77 -24.12
N LYS A 69 26.50 -1.50 -22.83
CA LYS A 69 26.32 -2.55 -21.81
C LYS A 69 24.84 -2.86 -21.66
N HIS A 70 24.43 -4.06 -22.06
CA HIS A 70 23.03 -4.48 -22.02
C HIS A 70 22.79 -5.49 -20.90
N ILE A 71 21.69 -5.31 -20.18
CA ILE A 71 21.16 -6.31 -19.26
C ILE A 71 20.15 -7.12 -20.07
N ASN A 72 20.45 -8.39 -20.34
CA ASN A 72 19.48 -9.31 -20.93
C ASN A 72 18.57 -9.82 -19.81
N MET A 73 17.29 -9.47 -19.86
CA MET A 73 16.25 -9.89 -18.90
C MET A 73 15.34 -10.95 -19.53
N ASP A 74 15.94 -11.93 -20.19
CA ASP A 74 15.21 -13.06 -20.76
C ASP A 74 14.56 -13.86 -19.62
N ALA A 75 13.33 -14.32 -19.86
CA ALA A 75 12.53 -15.07 -18.89
C ALA A 75 12.97 -16.54 -18.76
#